data_AF-A0A1T4KP69-F1
#
_entry.id   AF-A0A1T4KP69-F1
#
_cell.length_a   1.000
_cell.length_b   1.000
_cell.length_c   1.000
_cell.angle_alpha   90.00
_cell.angle_beta   90.00
_cell.angle_gamma   90.00
#
_symmetry.space_group_name_H-M   'P 1'
#
loop_
_entity.id
_entity.type
_entity.pdbx_description
1 polymer ?
#
loop_
_entity_poly.entity_id
_entity_poly.type
_entity_poly.pdbx_seq_one_letter_code
_entity_poly.pdbx_strand_id
1 'polypeptide(L)'
;MQKGNIELKVGLKGHCSESYIQEIKGLTGSNLLRSCLLFLALTLLALSISNLWAIYVPSRTLFDRLLHSAVSSALTFGIVPFVFTYLQIDKGCRKDFLGLKPINIPSLSFLIKLIVASLVGFGLIALTSYASNILIEHWSGTWGDYLRALQKQAESIAFFIKQPTTLSLSIFRILVISLLTGFVEELYMRGTLQPLLIRLTKSSHWGIVLTAIIFALLHLSPAHLLPIFIYGLIFGYWRHYTGSLYPGIILHVSNNLLTLLLP
;
A
#
# COMPACT_ATOMS: atom_id res chain seq x y z
N MET A 1 16.59 35.75 -4.63
CA MET A 1 15.48 34.85 -4.25
C MET A 1 16.00 33.43 -4.15
N GLN A 2 16.16 32.94 -2.92
CA GLN A 2 16.76 31.64 -2.59
C GLN A 2 15.89 30.49 -3.14
N LYS A 3 16.46 29.68 -4.04
CA LYS A 3 15.92 28.36 -4.38
C LYS A 3 15.97 27.51 -3.12
N GLY A 4 14.80 27.17 -2.58
CA GLY A 4 14.67 26.20 -1.50
C GLY A 4 15.31 24.89 -1.92
N ASN A 5 16.44 24.56 -1.29
CA ASN A 5 16.99 23.22 -1.29
C ASN A 5 15.95 22.32 -0.61
N ILE A 6 15.12 21.68 -1.43
CA ILE A 6 14.25 20.59 -0.97
C ILE A 6 15.18 19.55 -0.36
N GLU A 7 15.05 19.33 0.95
CA GLU A 7 15.76 18.31 1.71
C GLU A 7 15.40 16.91 1.20
N LEU A 8 16.04 16.49 0.11
CA LEU A 8 16.25 15.08 -0.24
C LEU A 8 17.53 14.55 0.44
N LYS A 9 17.82 15.05 1.65
CA LYS A 9 18.94 14.57 2.50
C LYS A 9 18.41 13.64 3.58
N VAL A 10 17.81 12.53 3.17
CA VAL A 10 17.61 11.38 4.08
C VAL A 10 18.25 10.15 3.44
N GLY A 11 19.46 9.82 3.90
CA GLY A 11 19.94 8.44 3.93
C GLY A 11 20.51 7.80 2.66
N LEU A 12 21.26 8.53 1.84
CA LEU A 12 22.04 7.97 0.72
C LEU A 12 23.55 7.93 1.06
N LYS A 13 23.96 7.07 2.00
CA LYS A 13 25.36 6.65 2.09
C LYS A 13 25.44 5.25 1.48
N GLY A 14 25.97 5.17 0.26
CA GLY A 14 26.12 3.93 -0.52
C GLY A 14 26.54 4.23 -1.96
N HIS A 15 27.07 3.23 -2.66
CA HIS A 15 27.62 3.32 -4.03
C HIS A 15 26.60 3.87 -5.06
N CYS A 16 25.30 3.71 -4.81
CA CYS A 16 24.24 4.33 -5.62
C CYS A 16 24.05 5.83 -5.36
N SER A 17 24.64 6.48 -4.37
CA SER A 17 24.25 7.86 -4.00
C SER A 17 24.33 8.88 -5.15
N GLU A 18 25.39 8.88 -5.96
CA GLU A 18 25.51 9.81 -7.10
C GLU A 18 24.69 9.36 -8.32
N SER A 19 24.70 8.07 -8.66
CA SER A 19 23.90 7.48 -9.75
C SER A 19 22.41 7.61 -9.48
N TYR A 20 21.96 7.31 -8.27
CA TYR A 20 20.60 7.50 -7.79
C TYR A 20 20.19 8.98 -7.79
N ILE A 21 21.09 9.91 -7.48
CA ILE A 21 20.81 11.35 -7.61
C ILE A 21 20.63 11.75 -9.09
N GLN A 22 21.44 11.22 -10.01
CA GLN A 22 21.28 11.47 -11.45
C GLN A 22 20.02 10.80 -12.03
N GLU A 23 19.64 9.64 -11.51
CA GLU A 23 18.44 8.90 -11.89
C GLU A 23 17.16 9.54 -11.31
N ILE A 24 17.22 10.06 -10.08
CA ILE A 24 16.21 10.98 -9.53
C ILE A 24 16.01 12.17 -10.46
N LYS A 25 17.09 12.72 -11.03
CA LYS A 25 17.02 13.80 -12.03
C LYS A 25 16.44 13.29 -13.36
N GLY A 26 16.65 12.03 -13.73
CA GLY A 26 16.04 11.38 -14.90
C GLY A 26 14.52 11.26 -14.80
N LEU A 27 13.98 11.06 -13.60
CA LEU A 27 12.54 11.08 -13.26
C LEU A 27 12.02 12.52 -13.03
N THR A 28 12.34 13.45 -13.91
CA THR A 28 11.83 14.83 -13.85
C THR A 28 11.20 15.27 -15.17
N GLY A 29 10.36 16.31 -15.11
CA GLY A 29 9.73 16.89 -16.31
C GLY A 29 8.90 15.86 -17.10
N SER A 30 9.10 15.81 -18.43
CA SER A 30 8.37 14.91 -19.33
C SER A 30 8.66 13.43 -19.09
N ASN A 31 9.83 13.08 -18.55
CA ASN A 31 10.19 11.70 -18.23
C ASN A 31 9.39 11.18 -17.04
N LEU A 32 9.14 12.02 -16.03
CA LEU A 32 8.31 11.64 -14.88
C LEU A 32 6.88 11.28 -15.30
N LEU A 33 6.27 12.11 -16.16
CA LEU A 33 4.93 11.83 -16.67
C LEU A 33 4.89 10.51 -17.44
N ARG A 34 5.88 10.24 -18.29
CA ARG A 34 6.01 8.96 -19.01
C ARG A 34 6.13 7.78 -18.06
N SER A 35 6.94 7.90 -17.00
CA SER A 35 7.07 6.83 -16.00
C SER A 35 5.75 6.61 -15.25
N CYS A 36 5.03 7.68 -14.87
CA CYS A 36 3.72 7.53 -14.24
C CYS A 36 2.69 6.87 -15.17
N LEU A 37 2.67 7.25 -16.45
CA LEU A 37 1.81 6.62 -17.45
C LEU A 37 2.18 5.16 -17.69
N LEU A 38 3.47 4.82 -17.71
CA LEU A 38 3.94 3.43 -17.80
C LEU A 38 3.48 2.62 -16.58
N PHE A 39 3.65 3.15 -15.37
CA PHE A 39 3.21 2.46 -14.15
C PHE A 39 1.69 2.22 -14.14
N LEU A 40 0.92 3.23 -14.57
CA LEU A 40 -0.53 3.10 -14.74
C LEU A 40 -0.89 2.07 -15.81
N ALA A 41 -0.25 2.10 -16.98
CA ALA A 41 -0.50 1.15 -18.06
C ALA A 41 -0.20 -0.30 -17.63
N LEU A 42 0.93 -0.52 -16.94
CA LEU A 42 1.27 -1.84 -16.38
C LEU A 42 0.23 -2.30 -15.34
N THR A 43 -0.25 -1.39 -14.48
CA THR A 43 -1.29 -1.69 -13.49
C THR A 43 -2.60 -2.07 -14.17
N LEU A 44 -3.06 -1.28 -15.15
CA LEU A 44 -4.31 -1.55 -15.89
C LEU A 44 -4.23 -2.85 -16.69
N LEU A 45 -3.07 -3.15 -17.28
CA LEU A 45 -2.85 -4.42 -17.96
C LEU A 45 -2.92 -5.60 -16.98
N ALA A 46 -2.22 -5.53 -15.85
CA ALA A 46 -2.26 -6.57 -14.83
C ALA A 46 -3.70 -6.79 -14.30
N LEU A 47 -4.41 -5.70 -14.02
CA LEU A 47 -5.80 -5.75 -13.58
C LEU A 47 -6.73 -6.37 -14.65
N SER A 48 -6.52 -6.03 -15.92
CA SER A 48 -7.28 -6.62 -17.04
C SER A 48 -7.05 -8.12 -17.14
N ILE A 49 -5.81 -8.57 -16.99
CA ILE A 49 -5.47 -10.00 -16.97
C ILE A 49 -6.12 -10.70 -15.78
N SER A 50 -6.03 -10.13 -14.57
CA SER A 50 -6.66 -10.68 -13.37
C SER A 50 -8.18 -10.78 -13.50
N ASN A 51 -8.82 -9.76 -14.08
CA ASN A 51 -10.27 -9.75 -14.31
C ASN A 51 -10.70 -10.77 -15.38
N LEU A 52 -9.97 -10.88 -16.50
CA LEU A 52 -10.22 -11.90 -17.50
C LEU A 52 -10.11 -13.30 -16.91
N TRP A 53 -9.07 -13.56 -16.12
CA TRP A 53 -8.92 -14.83 -15.44
C TRP A 53 -10.07 -15.12 -14.47
N ALA A 54 -10.53 -14.12 -13.70
CA ALA A 54 -11.67 -14.26 -12.80
C ALA A 54 -12.99 -14.61 -13.51
N ILE A 55 -13.15 -14.24 -14.78
CA ILE A 55 -14.33 -14.60 -15.59
C ILE A 55 -14.27 -16.08 -16.02
N TYR A 56 -13.11 -16.55 -16.48
CA TYR A 56 -12.96 -17.91 -17.03
C TYR A 56 -12.75 -18.99 -15.96
N VAL A 57 -12.29 -18.61 -14.77
CA VAL A 57 -12.08 -19.52 -13.63
C VAL A 57 -12.99 -19.06 -12.49
N PRO A 58 -14.24 -19.53 -12.40
CA PRO A 58 -15.16 -19.08 -11.35
C PRO A 58 -14.77 -19.62 -9.98
N SER A 59 -14.74 -18.75 -8.97
CA SER A 59 -14.45 -19.14 -7.58
C SER A 59 -15.72 -19.61 -6.85
N ARG A 60 -15.74 -20.89 -6.44
CA ARG A 60 -16.89 -21.48 -5.74
C ARG A 60 -16.58 -21.78 -4.28
N THR A 61 -15.35 -22.20 -4.01
CA THR A 61 -14.89 -22.57 -2.67
C THR A 61 -14.04 -21.48 -2.03
N LEU A 62 -13.75 -21.63 -0.73
CA LEU A 62 -12.80 -20.77 -0.03
C LEU A 62 -11.39 -20.85 -0.64
N PHE A 63 -10.95 -22.06 -0.99
CA PHE A 63 -9.68 -22.27 -1.64
C PHE A 63 -9.60 -21.49 -2.95
N ASP A 64 -10.63 -21.56 -3.80
CA ASP A 64 -10.64 -20.82 -5.07
C ASP A 64 -10.54 -19.32 -4.83
N ARG A 65 -11.31 -18.75 -3.88
CA ARG A 65 -11.23 -17.31 -3.59
C ARG A 65 -9.86 -16.88 -3.09
N LEU A 66 -9.22 -17.69 -2.24
CA LEU A 66 -7.86 -17.43 -1.77
C LEU A 66 -6.84 -17.53 -2.90
N LEU A 67 -6.98 -18.52 -3.80
CA LEU A 67 -6.13 -18.62 -4.98
C LEU A 67 -6.33 -17.41 -5.91
N HIS A 68 -7.59 -16.96 -6.07
CA HIS A 68 -7.92 -15.76 -6.81
C HIS A 68 -7.27 -14.51 -6.25
N SER A 69 -7.34 -14.34 -4.93
CA SER A 69 -6.66 -13.25 -4.24
C SER A 69 -5.14 -13.35 -4.43
N ALA A 70 -4.54 -14.53 -4.25
CA ALA A 70 -3.10 -14.71 -4.33
C ALA A 70 -2.56 -14.33 -5.71
N VAL A 71 -3.17 -14.85 -6.77
CA VAL A 71 -2.78 -14.58 -8.16
C VAL A 71 -3.00 -13.11 -8.50
N SER A 72 -4.16 -12.55 -8.16
CA SER A 72 -4.48 -11.15 -8.50
C SER A 72 -3.58 -10.16 -7.77
N SER A 73 -3.29 -10.38 -6.49
CA SER A 73 -2.37 -9.54 -5.70
C SER A 73 -0.93 -9.68 -6.22
N ALA A 74 -0.48 -10.90 -6.51
CA ALA A 74 0.86 -11.11 -7.06
C ALA A 74 1.04 -10.45 -8.43
N LEU A 75 0.05 -10.56 -9.34
CA LEU A 75 0.09 -9.93 -10.65
C LEU A 75 0.05 -8.40 -10.55
N THR A 76 -0.94 -7.86 -9.83
CA THR A 76 -1.22 -6.41 -9.82
C THR A 76 -0.25 -5.65 -8.93
N PHE A 77 0.01 -6.15 -7.72
CA PHE A 77 0.81 -5.43 -6.72
C PHE A 77 2.24 -5.98 -6.62
N GLY A 78 2.49 -7.23 -6.98
CA GLY A 78 3.83 -7.83 -6.95
C GLY A 78 4.65 -7.59 -8.22
N ILE A 79 4.14 -8.05 -9.37
CA ILE A 79 4.88 -8.03 -10.64
C ILE A 79 5.03 -6.62 -11.18
N VAL A 80 4.00 -5.77 -11.10
CA VAL A 80 4.03 -4.41 -11.66
C VAL A 80 5.20 -3.58 -11.13
N PRO A 81 5.45 -3.49 -9.80
CA PRO A 81 6.64 -2.81 -9.27
C PRO A 81 7.96 -3.36 -9.78
N PHE A 82 8.10 -4.69 -9.91
CA PHE A 82 9.34 -5.30 -10.41
C PHE A 82 9.56 -5.01 -11.89
N VAL A 83 8.53 -5.12 -12.73
CA VAL A 83 8.64 -4.79 -14.16
C VAL A 83 8.91 -3.31 -14.33
N PHE A 84 8.18 -2.45 -13.62
CA PHE A 84 8.40 -1.00 -13.66
C PHE A 84 9.85 -0.65 -13.30
N THR A 85 10.35 -1.16 -12.17
CA THR A 85 11.72 -0.89 -11.75
C THR A 85 12.76 -1.55 -12.65
N TYR A 86 12.48 -2.70 -13.24
CA TYR A 86 13.36 -3.30 -14.24
C TYR A 86 13.53 -2.40 -15.48
N LEU A 87 12.44 -1.78 -15.93
CA LEU A 87 12.41 -0.95 -17.14
C LEU A 87 12.87 0.50 -16.92
N GLN A 88 12.72 1.02 -15.71
CA GLN A 88 12.93 2.45 -15.42
C GLN A 88 14.14 2.71 -14.52
N ILE A 89 14.62 1.70 -13.79
CA ILE A 89 15.65 1.86 -12.78
C ILE A 89 16.86 0.98 -13.10
N ASP A 90 18.05 1.59 -13.03
CA ASP A 90 19.34 0.97 -13.21
C ASP A 90 19.52 -0.22 -12.27
N LYS A 91 20.08 -1.31 -12.80
CA LYS A 91 20.21 -2.60 -12.09
C LYS A 91 20.79 -2.47 -10.68
N GLY A 92 21.75 -1.55 -10.49
CA GLY A 92 22.40 -1.30 -9.20
C GLY A 92 21.48 -0.65 -8.15
N CYS A 93 20.49 0.15 -8.56
CA CYS A 93 19.70 0.99 -7.65
C CYS A 93 18.25 0.52 -7.46
N ARG A 94 17.81 -0.55 -8.14
CA ARG A 94 16.44 -1.10 -8.02
C ARG A 94 16.01 -1.42 -6.58
N LYS A 95 16.87 -2.07 -5.80
CA LYS A 95 16.57 -2.42 -4.40
C LYS A 95 16.42 -1.18 -3.53
N ASP A 96 17.29 -0.20 -3.73
CA ASP A 96 17.28 1.07 -3.00
C ASP A 96 16.06 1.93 -3.36
N PHE A 97 15.66 1.94 -4.64
CA PHE A 97 14.44 2.59 -5.12
C PHE A 97 13.21 2.00 -4.43
N LEU A 98 13.06 0.67 -4.47
CA LEU A 98 11.95 -0.02 -3.82
C LEU A 98 11.99 0.17 -2.30
N GLY A 99 13.16 0.35 -1.70
CA GLY A 99 13.33 0.41 -0.25
C GLY A 99 13.52 -0.98 0.38
N LEU A 100 13.98 -1.95 -0.41
CA LEU A 100 14.39 -3.28 0.05
C LEU A 100 15.82 -3.21 0.62
N LYS A 101 15.97 -2.40 1.68
CA LYS A 101 17.24 -2.13 2.35
C LYS A 101 17.06 -2.04 3.87
N PRO A 102 18.14 -2.17 4.66
CA PRO A 102 18.08 -2.03 6.10
C PRO A 102 17.49 -0.68 6.53
N ILE A 103 16.88 -0.68 7.72
CA ILE A 103 16.30 0.52 8.32
C ILE A 103 17.42 1.52 8.63
N ASN A 104 17.27 2.76 8.17
CA ASN A 104 18.19 3.85 8.49
C ASN A 104 17.45 4.94 9.29
N ILE A 105 17.69 5.01 10.60
CA ILE A 105 17.04 5.98 11.49
C ILE A 105 18.07 7.02 11.94
N PRO A 106 17.77 8.32 11.88
CA PRO A 106 18.72 9.37 12.24
C PRO A 106 19.05 9.44 13.74
N SER A 107 18.11 9.13 14.63
CA SER A 107 18.34 9.08 16.08
C SER A 107 17.28 8.25 16.83
N LEU A 108 17.60 7.80 18.05
CA LEU A 108 16.65 7.12 18.92
C LEU A 108 15.46 8.00 19.30
N SER A 109 15.68 9.29 19.56
CA SER A 109 14.59 10.24 19.86
C SER A 109 13.62 10.39 18.70
N PHE A 110 14.12 10.32 17.47
CA PHE A 110 13.28 10.34 16.27
C PHE A 110 12.47 9.04 16.13
N LEU A 111 13.07 7.89 16.39
CA LEU A 111 12.36 6.60 16.44
C LEU A 111 11.23 6.62 17.47
N ILE A 112 11.48 7.12 18.69
CA ILE A 112 10.46 7.22 19.73
C ILE A 112 9.29 8.09 19.26
N LYS A 113 9.56 9.23 18.62
CA LYS A 113 8.51 10.10 18.05
C LYS A 113 7.69 9.38 16.99
N LEU A 114 8.32 8.62 16.10
CA LEU A 114 7.61 7.83 15.08
C LEU A 114 6.73 6.74 15.71
N ILE A 115 7.23 6.05 16.73
CA ILE A 115 6.47 5.03 17.46
C ILE A 115 5.28 5.66 18.17
N VAL A 116 5.49 6.73 18.92
CA VAL A 116 4.41 7.44 19.63
C VAL A 116 3.35 7.94 18.65
N ALA A 117 3.76 8.56 17.54
CA ALA A 117 2.83 8.99 16.49
C ALA A 117 2.05 7.80 15.88
N SER A 118 2.71 6.66 15.68
CA SER A 118 2.04 5.45 15.18
C SER A 118 1.03 4.90 16.19
N LEU A 119 1.36 4.88 17.49
CA LEU A 119 0.45 4.45 18.56
C LEU A 119 -0.77 5.36 18.67
N VAL A 120 -0.59 6.68 18.58
CA VAL A 120 -1.70 7.64 18.53
C VAL A 120 -2.57 7.36 17.30
N GLY A 121 -1.95 7.17 16.13
CA GLY A 121 -2.67 6.82 14.91
C GLY A 121 -3.47 5.52 15.02
N PHE A 122 -2.87 4.46 15.57
CA PHE A 122 -3.56 3.19 15.83
C PHE A 122 -4.71 3.36 16.84
N GLY A 123 -4.56 4.21 17.86
CA GLY A 123 -5.64 4.54 18.78
C GLY A 123 -6.82 5.24 18.09
N LEU A 124 -6.56 6.06 17.08
CA LEU A 124 -7.59 6.75 16.29
C LEU A 124 -8.33 5.82 15.31
N ILE A 125 -7.78 4.66 14.96
CA ILE A 125 -8.37 3.76 13.97
C ILE A 125 -9.72 3.20 14.43
N ALA A 126 -9.81 2.73 15.68
CA ALA A 126 -11.08 2.22 16.22
C ALA A 126 -12.14 3.32 16.29
N LEU A 127 -11.75 4.52 16.77
CA LEU A 127 -12.63 5.68 16.86
C LEU A 127 -13.15 6.12 15.48
N THR A 128 -12.26 6.19 14.50
CA THR A 128 -12.62 6.62 13.13
C THR A 128 -13.45 5.58 12.41
N SER A 129 -13.22 4.29 12.64
CA SER A 129 -14.09 3.21 12.16
C SER A 129 -15.49 3.32 12.75
N TYR A 130 -15.60 3.50 14.08
CA TYR A 130 -16.89 3.67 14.75
C TYR A 130 -17.65 4.91 14.24
N ALA A 131 -16.98 6.05 14.14
CA ALA A 131 -17.58 7.29 13.62
C ALA A 131 -18.03 7.14 12.14
N SER A 132 -17.23 6.45 11.31
CA SER A 132 -17.57 6.19 9.90
C SER A 132 -18.80 5.30 9.77
N ASN A 133 -18.94 4.26 10.62
CA ASN A 133 -20.12 3.41 10.64
C ASN A 133 -21.39 4.19 11.00
N ILE A 134 -21.35 5.01 12.07
CA ILE A 134 -22.49 5.87 12.45
C ILE A 134 -22.89 6.77 11.29
N LEU A 135 -21.90 7.43 10.67
CA LEU A 135 -22.14 8.33 9.56
C LEU A 135 -22.84 7.62 8.39
N ILE A 136 -22.36 6.43 8.01
CA ILE A 136 -22.94 5.64 6.91
C ILE A 136 -24.36 5.16 7.23
N GLU A 137 -24.59 4.73 8.47
CA GLU A 137 -25.89 4.25 8.93
C GLU A 137 -26.95 5.37 8.88
N HIS A 138 -26.57 6.59 9.26
CA HIS A 138 -27.50 7.73 9.36
C HIS A 138 -27.55 8.60 8.10
N TRP A 139 -26.68 8.36 7.11
CA TRP A 139 -26.69 9.13 5.86
C TRP A 139 -27.95 8.80 5.04
N SER A 140 -28.84 9.78 4.86
CA SER A 140 -30.09 9.60 4.13
C SER A 140 -29.96 9.83 2.61
N GLY A 141 -30.89 9.26 1.84
CA GLY A 141 -30.94 9.40 0.38
C GLY A 141 -30.00 8.46 -0.38
N THR A 142 -29.98 8.62 -1.70
CA THR A 142 -29.36 7.67 -2.64
C THR A 142 -27.88 7.40 -2.37
N TRP A 143 -27.13 8.43 -1.95
CA TRP A 143 -25.72 8.27 -1.60
C TRP A 143 -25.53 7.41 -0.35
N GLY A 144 -26.38 7.56 0.66
CA GLY A 144 -26.36 6.70 1.84
C GLY A 144 -26.66 5.24 1.50
N ASP A 145 -27.65 5.00 0.64
CA ASP A 145 -28.00 3.65 0.19
C ASP A 145 -26.85 3.00 -0.56
N TYR A 146 -26.17 3.76 -1.42
CA TYR A 146 -24.98 3.31 -2.14
C TYR A 146 -23.84 2.94 -1.19
N LEU A 147 -23.53 3.80 -0.20
CA LEU A 147 -22.47 3.54 0.78
C LEU A 147 -22.78 2.30 1.63
N ARG A 148 -24.03 2.12 2.08
CA ARG A 148 -24.46 0.91 2.79
C ARG A 148 -24.35 -0.34 1.92
N ALA A 149 -24.70 -0.25 0.64
CA ALA A 149 -24.57 -1.38 -0.29
C ALA A 149 -23.10 -1.79 -0.51
N LEU A 150 -22.21 -0.81 -0.71
CA LEU A 150 -20.76 -1.06 -0.80
C LEU A 150 -20.20 -1.66 0.49
N GLN A 151 -20.58 -1.11 1.64
CA GLN A 151 -20.14 -1.61 2.94
C GLN A 151 -20.57 -3.06 3.17
N LYS A 152 -21.83 -3.39 2.86
CA LYS A 152 -22.36 -4.75 2.95
C LYS A 152 -21.62 -5.72 2.03
N GLN A 153 -21.21 -5.28 0.84
CA GLN A 153 -20.38 -6.09 -0.06
C GLN A 153 -19.01 -6.39 0.56
N ALA A 154 -18.33 -5.37 1.09
CA ALA A 154 -17.03 -5.55 1.75
C ALA A 154 -17.11 -6.52 2.95
N GLU A 155 -18.16 -6.38 3.78
CA GLU A 155 -18.42 -7.28 4.91
C GLU A 155 -18.68 -8.71 4.48
N SER A 156 -19.42 -8.92 3.38
CA SER A 156 -19.71 -10.27 2.87
C SER A 156 -18.43 -10.99 2.41
N ILE A 157 -17.48 -10.26 1.81
CA ILE A 157 -16.16 -10.79 1.42
C ILE A 157 -15.36 -11.16 2.67
N ALA A 158 -15.30 -10.25 3.65
CA ALA A 158 -14.58 -10.48 4.90
C ALA A 158 -15.15 -11.69 5.67
N PHE A 159 -16.47 -11.77 5.80
CA PHE A 159 -17.17 -12.89 6.45
C PHE A 159 -16.82 -14.22 5.76
N PHE A 160 -16.87 -14.25 4.42
CA PHE A 160 -16.53 -15.46 3.68
C PHE A 160 -15.06 -15.86 3.86
N ILE A 161 -14.13 -14.91 3.89
CA ILE A 161 -12.70 -15.19 4.12
C ILE A 161 -12.48 -15.74 5.53
N LYS A 162 -13.18 -15.21 6.55
CA LYS A 162 -13.02 -15.58 7.97
C LYS A 162 -13.74 -16.86 8.39
N GLN A 163 -14.54 -17.48 7.52
CA GLN A 163 -15.32 -18.68 7.89
C GLN A 163 -14.43 -19.79 8.51
N PRO A 164 -14.95 -20.58 9.47
CA PRO A 164 -14.24 -21.72 10.04
C PRO A 164 -13.80 -22.71 8.95
N THR A 165 -12.60 -23.26 9.09
CA THR A 165 -12.04 -24.15 8.06
C THR A 165 -10.95 -25.08 8.63
N THR A 166 -10.41 -25.96 7.80
CA THR A 166 -9.33 -26.89 8.18
C THR A 166 -8.05 -26.14 8.52
N LEU A 167 -7.13 -26.80 9.24
CA LEU A 167 -5.83 -26.22 9.57
C LEU A 167 -5.04 -25.84 8.32
N SER A 168 -5.02 -26.72 7.31
CA SER A 168 -4.31 -26.47 6.04
C SER A 168 -4.84 -25.25 5.32
N LEU A 169 -6.16 -25.08 5.24
CA LEU A 169 -6.77 -23.94 4.56
C LEU A 169 -6.62 -22.64 5.37
N SER A 170 -6.58 -22.75 6.71
CA SER A 170 -6.27 -21.61 7.60
C SER A 170 -4.84 -21.11 7.41
N ILE A 171 -3.86 -22.02 7.30
CA ILE A 171 -2.47 -21.67 7.00
C ILE A 171 -2.39 -21.01 5.63
N PHE A 172 -3.03 -21.58 4.60
CA PHE A 172 -3.06 -21.00 3.27
C PHE A 172 -3.67 -19.59 3.27
N ARG A 173 -4.78 -19.38 4.00
CA ARG A 173 -5.40 -18.06 4.20
C ARG A 173 -4.44 -17.04 4.79
N ILE A 174 -3.68 -17.41 5.83
CA ILE A 174 -2.68 -16.53 6.45
C ILE A 174 -1.57 -16.19 5.46
N LEU A 175 -1.03 -17.19 4.74
CA LEU A 175 0.03 -16.97 3.75
C LEU A 175 -0.41 -16.02 2.64
N VAL A 176 -1.66 -16.12 2.18
CA VAL A 176 -2.18 -15.29 1.09
C VAL A 176 -2.58 -13.89 1.57
N ILE A 177 -3.48 -13.81 2.56
CA ILE A 177 -4.12 -12.55 2.95
C ILE A 177 -3.21 -11.71 3.84
N SER A 178 -2.41 -12.34 4.69
CA SER A 178 -1.48 -11.61 5.56
C SER A 178 -0.12 -11.45 4.90
N LEU A 179 0.62 -12.54 4.64
CA LEU A 179 2.00 -12.44 4.19
C LEU A 179 2.13 -11.90 2.76
N LEU A 180 1.54 -12.61 1.79
CA LEU A 180 1.69 -12.27 0.38
C LEU A 180 1.11 -10.89 0.10
N THR A 181 -0.17 -10.68 0.44
CA THR A 181 -0.88 -9.42 0.18
C THR A 181 -0.22 -8.23 0.87
N GLY A 182 0.07 -8.34 2.18
CA GLY A 182 0.74 -7.26 2.91
C GLY A 182 2.12 -6.91 2.34
N PHE A 183 2.89 -7.90 1.89
CA PHE A 183 4.18 -7.67 1.25
C PHE A 183 4.05 -6.95 -0.10
N VAL A 184 3.21 -7.49 -1.01
CA VAL A 184 3.11 -6.95 -2.38
C VAL A 184 2.43 -5.59 -2.41
N GLU A 185 1.47 -5.33 -1.53
CA GLU A 185 0.84 -4.01 -1.43
C GLU A 185 1.82 -2.94 -0.94
N GLU A 186 2.68 -3.24 0.03
CA GLU A 186 3.75 -2.29 0.43
C GLU A 186 4.75 -2.06 -0.71
N LEU A 187 5.10 -3.10 -1.45
CA LEU A 187 5.97 -2.98 -2.62
C LEU A 187 5.39 -2.05 -3.69
N TYR A 188 4.08 -2.18 -3.96
CA TYR A 188 3.37 -1.34 -4.90
C TYR A 188 3.22 0.10 -4.39
N MET A 189 2.63 0.26 -3.21
CA MET A 189 2.25 1.55 -2.65
C MET A 189 3.48 2.36 -2.23
N ARG A 190 4.36 1.78 -1.41
CA ARG A 190 5.48 2.48 -0.78
C ARG A 190 6.76 2.33 -1.59
N GLY A 191 6.91 1.21 -2.28
CA GLY A 191 8.09 0.93 -3.10
C GLY A 191 8.08 1.67 -4.45
N THR A 192 6.90 1.94 -5.03
CA THR A 192 6.82 2.55 -6.37
C THR A 192 5.90 3.77 -6.44
N LEU A 193 4.62 3.64 -6.05
CA LEU A 193 3.64 4.72 -6.21
C LEU A 193 3.99 5.97 -5.38
N GLN A 194 4.31 5.82 -4.10
CA GLN A 194 4.68 6.93 -3.21
C GLN A 194 5.90 7.70 -3.73
N PRO A 195 7.03 7.05 -4.09
CA PRO A 195 8.15 7.74 -4.73
C PRO A 195 7.76 8.53 -5.99
N LEU A 196 6.85 8.03 -6.83
CA LEU A 196 6.36 8.74 -8.01
C LEU A 196 5.52 9.97 -7.63
N LEU A 197 4.58 9.82 -6.69
CA LEU A 197 3.71 10.91 -6.24
C LEU A 197 4.47 12.00 -5.48
N ILE A 198 5.48 11.65 -4.69
CA ILE A 198 6.38 12.63 -4.05
C ILE A 198 7.08 13.50 -5.11
N ARG A 199 7.52 12.89 -6.22
CA ARG A 199 8.17 13.62 -7.32
C ARG A 199 7.18 14.48 -8.10
N LEU A 200 5.99 13.96 -8.38
CA LEU A 200 4.93 14.69 -9.08
C LEU A 200 4.48 15.93 -8.31
N THR A 201 4.25 15.78 -7.01
CA THR A 201 3.82 16.87 -6.13
C THR A 201 4.96 17.76 -5.66
N LYS A 202 6.22 17.32 -5.84
CA LYS A 202 7.43 17.95 -5.27
C LYS A 202 7.35 18.12 -3.74
N SER A 203 6.57 17.28 -3.06
CA SER A 203 6.36 17.32 -1.62
C SER A 203 6.26 15.91 -1.05
N SER A 204 7.07 15.62 -0.04
CA SER A 204 7.02 14.33 0.67
C SER A 204 5.65 14.10 1.29
N HIS A 205 5.11 15.12 1.97
CA HIS A 205 3.83 15.05 2.65
C HIS A 205 2.67 14.83 1.68
N TRP A 206 2.58 15.60 0.59
CA TRP A 206 1.51 15.40 -0.39
C TRP A 206 1.63 14.07 -1.13
N GLY A 207 2.84 13.63 -1.45
CA GLY A 207 3.04 12.30 -2.02
C GLY A 207 2.55 11.18 -1.09
N ILE A 208 2.87 11.25 0.20
CA ILE A 208 2.40 10.29 1.22
C ILE A 208 0.87 10.32 1.36
N VAL A 209 0.28 11.52 1.48
CA VAL A 209 -1.17 11.69 1.63
C VAL A 209 -1.92 11.13 0.42
N LEU A 210 -1.47 11.45 -0.80
CA LEU A 210 -2.10 10.93 -2.02
C LEU A 210 -1.96 9.42 -2.14
N THR A 211 -0.80 8.83 -1.79
CA THR A 211 -0.66 7.37 -1.71
C THR A 211 -1.63 6.77 -0.70
N ALA A 212 -1.76 7.36 0.48
CA ALA A 212 -2.67 6.88 1.52
C ALA A 212 -4.14 6.96 1.07
N ILE A 213 -4.54 8.02 0.35
CA ILE A 213 -5.88 8.16 -0.23
C ILE A 213 -6.12 7.06 -1.26
N ILE A 214 -5.19 6.86 -2.20
CA ILE A 214 -5.31 5.82 -3.23
C ILE A 214 -5.40 4.44 -2.57
N PHE A 215 -4.55 4.16 -1.59
CA PHE A 215 -4.57 2.90 -0.84
C PHE A 215 -5.94 2.67 -0.18
N ALA A 216 -6.49 3.67 0.50
CA ALA A 216 -7.81 3.58 1.13
C ALA A 216 -8.95 3.37 0.12
N LEU A 217 -8.94 4.10 -1.00
CA LEU A 217 -9.98 3.98 -2.03
C LEU A 217 -9.99 2.60 -2.70
N LEU A 218 -8.84 1.96 -2.88
CA LEU A 218 -8.74 0.63 -3.49
C LEU A 218 -9.37 -0.48 -2.64
N HIS A 219 -9.61 -0.25 -1.35
CA HIS A 219 -10.22 -1.24 -0.46
C HIS A 219 -11.76 -1.27 -0.54
N LEU A 220 -12.39 -0.26 -1.15
CA LEU A 220 -13.83 -0.22 -1.42
C LEU A 220 -14.73 -0.51 -0.19
N SER A 221 -14.26 -0.19 1.02
CA SER A 221 -15.03 -0.32 2.26
C SER A 221 -15.24 1.08 2.86
N PRO A 222 -16.43 1.67 2.73
CA PRO A 222 -16.71 3.01 3.24
C PRO A 222 -16.40 3.19 4.73
N ALA A 223 -16.75 2.21 5.57
CA ALA A 223 -16.52 2.30 7.02
C ALA A 223 -15.02 2.25 7.38
N HIS A 224 -14.22 1.58 6.55
CA HIS A 224 -12.77 1.44 6.77
C HIS A 224 -11.94 2.45 5.98
N LEU A 225 -12.55 3.33 5.17
CA LEU A 225 -11.82 4.29 4.35
C LEU A 225 -10.87 5.16 5.19
N LEU A 226 -11.38 5.76 6.29
CA LEU A 226 -10.58 6.61 7.16
C LEU A 226 -9.55 5.81 8.00
N PRO A 227 -9.91 4.67 8.61
CA PRO A 227 -8.94 3.73 9.17
C PRO A 227 -7.77 3.38 8.25
N ILE A 228 -8.07 2.95 7.02
CA ILE A 228 -7.07 2.51 6.03
C ILE A 228 -6.24 3.70 5.55
N PHE A 229 -6.82 4.90 5.44
CA PHE A 229 -6.06 6.12 5.19
C PHE A 229 -5.03 6.39 6.30
N ILE A 230 -5.40 6.20 7.58
CA ILE A 230 -4.47 6.37 8.71
C ILE A 230 -3.33 5.33 8.66
N TYR A 231 -3.63 4.04 8.42
CA TYR A 231 -2.58 3.04 8.13
C TYR A 231 -1.69 3.47 6.96
N GLY A 232 -2.33 3.96 5.91
CA GLY A 232 -1.79 4.67 4.76
C GLY A 232 -0.63 5.60 5.12
N LEU A 233 -0.96 6.59 5.94
CA LEU A 233 -0.04 7.62 6.43
C LEU A 233 1.07 7.03 7.29
N ILE A 234 0.73 6.17 8.26
CA ILE A 234 1.72 5.57 9.17
C ILE A 234 2.81 4.86 8.36
N PHE A 235 2.43 3.92 7.50
CA PHE A 235 3.42 3.16 6.71
C PHE A 235 4.18 4.06 5.74
N GLY A 236 3.52 5.07 5.16
CA GLY A 236 4.15 6.02 4.25
C GLY A 236 5.24 6.87 4.92
N TYR A 237 5.00 7.33 6.15
CA TYR A 237 6.01 8.05 6.93
C TYR A 237 7.14 7.13 7.40
N TRP A 238 6.85 5.89 7.80
CA TRP A 238 7.89 4.90 8.09
C TRP A 238 8.79 4.68 6.87
N ARG A 239 8.22 4.48 5.68
CA ARG A 239 9.00 4.34 4.43
C ARG A 239 9.83 5.59 4.14
N HIS A 240 9.25 6.78 4.31
CA HIS A 240 9.89 8.05 3.98
C HIS A 240 11.12 8.29 4.86
N TYR A 241 10.99 8.11 6.17
CA TYR A 241 12.06 8.45 7.10
C TYR A 241 13.08 7.34 7.31
N THR A 242 12.69 6.06 7.24
CA THR A 242 13.65 4.95 7.41
C THR A 242 14.35 4.55 6.12
N GLY A 243 13.79 4.94 4.96
CA GLY A 243 14.24 4.47 3.67
C GLY A 243 13.90 3.00 3.37
N SER A 244 13.22 2.30 4.28
CA SER A 244 13.00 0.85 4.25
C SER A 244 11.51 0.50 4.16
N LEU A 245 11.17 -0.55 3.41
CA LEU A 245 9.82 -1.12 3.39
C LEU A 245 9.54 -2.02 4.59
N TYR A 246 10.56 -2.60 5.22
CA TYR A 246 10.37 -3.63 6.24
C TYR A 246 9.48 -3.20 7.41
N PRO A 247 9.58 -1.98 7.96
CA PRO A 247 8.65 -1.56 9.01
C PRO A 247 7.19 -1.56 8.57
N GLY A 248 6.90 -1.05 7.37
CA GLY A 248 5.55 -1.06 6.79
C GLY A 248 5.06 -2.48 6.52
N ILE A 249 5.90 -3.34 5.94
CA ILE A 249 5.58 -4.75 5.66
C ILE A 249 5.23 -5.47 6.97
N ILE A 250 6.05 -5.33 8.02
CA ILE A 250 5.81 -5.99 9.30
C ILE A 250 4.48 -5.51 9.89
N LEU A 251 4.26 -4.19 9.96
CA LEU A 251 3.00 -3.64 10.50
C LEU A 251 1.78 -4.10 9.71
N HIS A 252 1.86 -4.12 8.38
CA HIS A 252 0.75 -4.52 7.51
C HIS A 252 0.47 -6.03 7.63
N VAL A 253 1.50 -6.88 7.54
CA VAL A 253 1.36 -8.34 7.73
C VAL A 253 0.78 -8.65 9.10
N SER A 254 1.29 -8.01 10.16
CA SER A 254 0.76 -8.15 11.53
C SER A 254 -0.70 -7.70 11.63
N ASN A 255 -1.07 -6.57 11.02
CA ASN A 255 -2.45 -6.10 11.02
C ASN A 255 -3.40 -7.10 10.34
N ASN A 256 -3.02 -7.63 9.18
CA ASN A 256 -3.82 -8.59 8.46
C ASN A 256 -3.92 -9.91 9.24
N LEU A 257 -2.84 -10.33 9.89
CA LEU A 257 -2.84 -11.52 10.75
C LEU A 257 -3.79 -11.34 11.94
N LEU A 258 -3.69 -10.21 12.66
CA LEU A 258 -4.59 -9.90 13.77
C LEU A 258 -6.04 -9.87 13.31
N THR A 259 -6.32 -9.26 12.16
CA THR A 259 -7.68 -9.22 11.58
C THR A 259 -8.22 -10.62 11.30
N LEU A 260 -7.39 -11.56 10.85
CA LEU A 260 -7.82 -12.94 10.59
C LEU A 260 -8.01 -13.78 11.86
N LEU A 261 -7.29 -13.46 12.93
CA LEU A 261 -7.31 -14.22 14.20
C LEU A 261 -8.34 -13.69 15.19
N LEU A 262 -8.60 -12.37 15.16
CA LEU A 262 -9.60 -11.74 16.01
C LEU A 262 -10.99 -11.92 15.41
N PRO A 263 -12.02 -12.09 16.26
CA PRO A 263 -13.41 -12.20 15.82
C PRO A 263 -13.81 -11.01 14.95
#